data_AF-K3W627-F1
#
_entry.id   AF-K3W627-F1
#
_cell.length_a   1.000
_cell.length_b   1.000
_cell.length_c   1.000
_cell.angle_alpha   90.00
_cell.angle_beta   90.00
_cell.angle_gamma   90.00
#
_symmetry.space_group_name_H-M   'P 1'
#
loop_
_entity.id
_entity.type
_entity.pdbx_description
1 polymer ?
#
loop_
_entity_poly.entity_id
_entity_poly.type
_entity_poly.pdbx_seq_one_letter_code
_entity_poly.pdbx_strand_id
1 'polypeptide(L)'
;MSSIPKKRFVINMPGVLSYNDDGSFDPVSLQAIHSTVTVLRTKTKPKCLDFVGSDGQSYKYLLKAREDLRLDERIMQFLKTSNEFLRMDSIARSRNLVAQHYSVIPLSHDSGLIQMVPDVTPMFQVYTNWSELSHRAPNLLVSPPSKLLTSSTPVPQQTPPTAAFYAKLKQYGVADASPNQRTQWPKAVLKQVYQDLVAQRPRDVLRQEITTGSGDFRESWSKTSRLSKSLAVMSVLGYIVGLGDRHLDNILLCNKSGDVVHIDYNVCFDKGQKLKVPEVVPFRLTPMLQDALGLTGVEGKFRVAFETTLRVVRANDSREALLTLLEAFVVGQTT
;
A
#
# COMPACT_ATOMS: atom_id res chain seq x y z
N MET A 1 17.65 -45.26 -32.68
CA MET A 1 16.90 -43.99 -32.68
C MET A 1 17.52 -43.08 -31.63
N SER A 2 18.34 -42.11 -32.06
CA SER A 2 18.89 -41.08 -31.20
C SER A 2 17.73 -40.22 -30.67
N SER A 3 17.52 -40.22 -29.35
CA SER A 3 16.55 -39.35 -28.71
C SER A 3 17.02 -37.90 -28.86
N ILE A 4 16.27 -37.13 -29.63
CA ILE A 4 16.43 -35.67 -29.69
C ILE A 4 16.32 -35.16 -28.24
N PRO A 5 17.35 -34.51 -27.67
CA PRO A 5 17.26 -33.98 -26.32
C PRO A 5 16.10 -32.99 -26.28
N LYS A 6 15.09 -33.24 -25.43
CA LYS A 6 14.03 -32.28 -25.16
C LYS A 6 14.71 -30.99 -24.71
N LYS A 7 14.69 -29.95 -25.56
CA LYS A 7 15.10 -28.60 -25.15
C LYS A 7 14.25 -28.24 -23.94
N ARG A 8 14.87 -28.24 -22.77
CA ARG A 8 14.23 -27.82 -21.52
C ARG A 8 14.21 -26.30 -21.56
N PHE A 9 13.06 -25.74 -21.94
CA PHE A 9 12.87 -24.30 -21.88
C PHE A 9 12.94 -23.88 -20.41
N VAL A 10 13.95 -23.09 -20.07
CA VAL A 10 14.07 -22.46 -18.76
C VAL A 10 13.35 -21.13 -18.85
N ILE A 11 12.28 -20.98 -18.08
CA ILE A 11 11.52 -19.74 -17.97
C ILE A 11 11.98 -19.07 -16.69
N ASN A 12 12.44 -17.82 -16.77
CA ASN A 12 12.78 -17.05 -15.57
C ASN A 12 11.50 -16.69 -14.81
N MET A 13 11.57 -16.78 -13.49
CA MET A 13 10.54 -16.31 -12.59
C MET A 13 10.36 -14.80 -12.81
N PRO A 14 9.15 -14.34 -13.15
CA PRO A 14 8.96 -12.94 -13.48
C PRO A 14 9.30 -11.98 -12.33
N GLY A 15 10.25 -11.07 -12.54
CA GLY A 15 10.59 -10.03 -11.56
C GLY A 15 11.22 -10.53 -10.24
N VAL A 16 11.71 -11.78 -10.20
CA VAL A 16 12.41 -12.34 -9.05
C VAL A 16 13.88 -12.55 -9.41
N LEU A 17 14.76 -12.02 -8.57
CA LEU A 17 16.21 -12.23 -8.63
C LEU A 17 16.66 -12.81 -7.27
N SER A 18 17.51 -13.83 -7.31
CA SER A 18 18.24 -14.32 -6.15
C SER A 18 19.34 -13.32 -5.82
N TYR A 19 19.50 -12.99 -4.53
CA TYR A 19 20.65 -12.23 -4.06
C TYR A 19 21.70 -13.21 -3.58
N ASN A 20 22.87 -13.16 -4.22
CA ASN A 20 23.99 -14.00 -3.86
C ASN A 20 24.89 -13.29 -2.84
N ASP A 21 25.60 -14.04 -2.00
CA ASP A 21 26.49 -13.50 -0.94
C ASP A 21 27.64 -12.65 -1.51
N ASP A 22 27.96 -12.80 -2.79
CA ASP A 22 28.94 -11.99 -3.53
C ASP A 22 28.37 -10.66 -4.05
N GLY A 23 27.10 -10.37 -3.79
CA GLY A 23 26.40 -9.19 -4.26
C GLY A 23 25.89 -9.26 -5.70
N SER A 24 26.03 -10.42 -6.36
CA SER A 24 25.44 -10.66 -7.68
C SER A 24 23.95 -11.00 -7.60
N PHE A 25 23.24 -10.78 -8.70
CA PHE A 25 21.83 -11.08 -8.84
C PHE A 25 21.60 -12.11 -9.94
N ASP A 26 21.20 -13.32 -9.56
CA ASP A 26 20.89 -14.38 -10.51
C ASP A 26 19.38 -14.50 -10.74
N PRO A 27 18.93 -14.73 -11.98
CA PRO A 27 17.52 -14.97 -12.25
C PRO A 27 17.08 -16.30 -11.61
N VAL A 28 16.04 -16.24 -10.78
CA VAL A 28 15.37 -17.45 -10.29
C VAL A 28 14.55 -18.02 -11.45
N SER A 29 14.63 -19.32 -11.71
CA SER A 29 13.82 -19.96 -12.77
C SER A 29 12.55 -20.57 -12.21
N LEU A 30 11.48 -20.60 -13.01
CA LEU A 30 10.23 -21.25 -12.67
C LEU A 30 10.43 -22.77 -12.72
N GLN A 31 10.36 -23.42 -11.55
CA GLN A 31 10.50 -24.87 -11.42
C GLN A 31 9.16 -25.59 -11.53
N ALA A 32 8.11 -25.06 -10.89
CA ALA A 32 6.78 -25.64 -10.92
C ALA A 32 5.67 -24.60 -10.68
N ILE A 33 4.45 -24.96 -11.07
CA ILE A 33 3.22 -24.21 -10.74
C ILE A 33 2.39 -25.13 -9.84
N HIS A 34 1.91 -24.62 -8.71
CA HIS A 34 1.07 -25.38 -7.81
C HIS A 34 -0.27 -25.74 -8.48
N SER A 35 -0.82 -26.92 -8.20
CA SER A 35 -2.04 -27.42 -8.85
C SER A 35 -3.33 -26.78 -8.33
N THR A 36 -3.26 -26.04 -7.22
CA THR A 36 -4.42 -25.37 -6.61
C THR A 36 -4.37 -23.87 -6.87
N VAL A 37 -5.55 -23.29 -7.09
CA VAL A 37 -5.73 -21.86 -7.33
C VAL A 37 -6.74 -21.33 -6.31
N THR A 38 -6.38 -20.25 -5.63
CA THR A 38 -7.28 -19.59 -4.67
C THR A 38 -8.01 -18.43 -5.34
N VAL A 39 -9.34 -18.40 -5.28
CA VAL A 39 -10.13 -17.29 -5.84
C VAL A 39 -10.47 -16.29 -4.73
N LEU A 40 -10.05 -15.04 -4.89
CA LEU A 40 -10.34 -14.00 -3.90
C LEU A 40 -11.80 -13.54 -4.00
N ARG A 41 -12.44 -13.32 -2.85
CA ARG A 41 -13.84 -12.89 -2.75
C ARG A 41 -13.96 -11.38 -2.92
N THR A 42 -13.68 -10.89 -4.13
CA THR A 42 -13.86 -9.47 -4.51
C THR A 42 -14.74 -9.36 -5.75
N LYS A 43 -15.11 -8.13 -6.15
CA LYS A 43 -15.95 -7.85 -7.32
C LYS A 43 -15.40 -8.50 -8.60
N THR A 44 -14.08 -8.50 -8.77
CA THR A 44 -13.40 -9.02 -9.97
C THR A 44 -12.97 -10.49 -9.86
N LYS A 45 -13.16 -11.14 -8.70
CA LYS A 45 -12.82 -12.54 -8.42
C LYS A 45 -11.45 -12.97 -8.98
N PRO A 46 -10.36 -12.24 -8.67
CA PRO A 46 -9.05 -12.54 -9.22
C PRO A 46 -8.51 -13.86 -8.65
N LYS A 47 -7.63 -14.51 -9.42
CA LYS A 47 -7.11 -15.85 -9.12
C LYS A 47 -5.67 -15.75 -8.60
N CYS A 48 -5.41 -16.30 -7.43
CA CYS A 48 -4.09 -16.39 -6.84
C CYS A 48 -3.42 -17.71 -7.29
N LEU A 49 -2.27 -17.56 -7.93
CA LEU A 49 -1.41 -18.63 -8.45
C LEU A 49 -0.15 -18.71 -7.58
N ASP A 50 0.24 -19.91 -7.20
CA ASP A 50 1.46 -20.16 -6.44
C ASP A 50 2.52 -20.80 -7.37
N PHE A 51 3.66 -20.14 -7.55
CA PHE A 51 4.78 -20.58 -8.38
C PHE A 51 5.96 -20.97 -7.51
N VAL A 52 6.67 -22.04 -7.87
CA VAL A 52 7.87 -22.52 -7.16
C VAL A 52 9.10 -22.15 -7.97
N GLY A 53 10.01 -21.40 -7.35
CA GLY A 53 11.30 -21.03 -7.93
C GLY A 53 12.33 -22.15 -7.81
N SER A 54 13.40 -22.07 -8.61
CA SER A 54 14.56 -22.97 -8.54
C SER A 54 15.35 -22.87 -7.24
N ASP A 55 15.11 -21.83 -6.45
CA ASP A 55 15.60 -21.64 -5.08
C ASP A 55 14.74 -22.39 -4.03
N GLY A 56 13.68 -23.07 -4.47
CA GLY A 56 12.75 -23.79 -3.61
C GLY A 56 11.70 -22.90 -2.95
N GLN A 57 11.71 -21.59 -3.19
CA GLN A 57 10.76 -20.67 -2.58
C GLN A 57 9.45 -20.60 -3.37
N SER A 58 8.36 -20.28 -2.67
CA SER A 58 7.04 -20.09 -3.25
C SER A 58 6.74 -18.61 -3.45
N TYR A 59 6.36 -18.26 -4.68
CA TYR A 59 6.04 -16.91 -5.12
C TYR A 59 4.58 -16.85 -5.55
N LYS A 60 3.82 -15.95 -4.92
CA LYS A 60 2.39 -15.79 -5.20
C LYS A 60 2.15 -14.70 -6.22
N TYR A 61 1.30 -14.98 -7.20
CA TYR A 61 0.88 -14.03 -8.22
C TYR A 61 -0.64 -13.96 -8.31
N LEU A 62 -1.15 -12.74 -8.42
CA LEU A 62 -2.54 -12.45 -8.67
C LEU A 62 -2.76 -12.30 -10.17
N LEU A 63 -3.52 -13.24 -10.75
CA LEU A 63 -4.00 -13.13 -12.12
C LEU A 63 -5.23 -12.22 -12.15
N LYS A 64 -5.05 -11.06 -12.78
CA LYS A 64 -6.12 -10.13 -13.13
C LYS A 64 -6.55 -10.38 -14.57
N ALA A 65 -7.86 -10.51 -14.76
CA ALA A 65 -8.48 -10.68 -16.06
C ALA A 65 -9.44 -9.53 -16.32
N ARG A 66 -9.54 -9.11 -17.59
CA ARG A 66 -10.28 -7.93 -18.05
C ARG A 66 -9.78 -6.63 -17.44
N GLU A 67 -8.47 -6.52 -17.26
CA GLU A 67 -7.78 -5.37 -16.67
C GLU A 67 -6.46 -5.16 -17.41
N ASP A 68 -6.24 -3.95 -17.93
CA ASP A 68 -4.98 -3.58 -18.57
C ASP A 68 -3.96 -3.17 -17.50
N LEU A 69 -2.94 -4.00 -17.30
CA LEU A 69 -1.90 -3.78 -16.29
C LEU A 69 -0.69 -3.01 -16.81
N ARG A 70 -0.71 -2.50 -18.04
CA ARG A 70 0.42 -1.71 -18.58
C ARG A 70 0.71 -0.49 -17.73
N LEU A 71 -0.33 0.17 -17.22
CA LEU A 71 -0.16 1.32 -16.35
C LEU A 71 0.61 0.96 -15.08
N ASP A 72 0.19 -0.09 -14.37
CA ASP A 72 0.89 -0.60 -13.19
C ASP A 72 2.32 -1.02 -13.52
N GLU A 73 2.56 -1.70 -14.65
CA GLU A 73 3.90 -2.07 -15.12
C GLU A 73 4.80 -0.84 -15.30
N ARG A 74 4.29 0.21 -15.95
CA ARG A 74 5.00 1.49 -16.11
C ARG A 74 5.32 2.15 -14.78
N ILE A 75 4.39 2.15 -13.83
CA ILE A 75 4.65 2.69 -12.51
C ILE A 75 5.73 1.87 -11.78
N MET A 76 5.71 0.53 -11.89
CA MET A 76 6.77 -0.30 -11.31
C MET A 76 8.14 0.00 -11.92
N GLN A 77 8.22 0.24 -13.23
CA GLN A 77 9.45 0.70 -13.89
C GLN A 77 9.93 2.04 -13.31
N PHE A 78 9.03 3.03 -13.19
CA PHE A 78 9.35 4.33 -12.60
C PHE A 78 9.88 4.22 -11.16
N LEU A 79 9.26 3.39 -10.32
CA LEU A 79 9.72 3.16 -8.95
C LEU A 79 11.10 2.47 -8.93
N LYS A 80 11.33 1.50 -9.83
CA LYS A 80 12.62 0.81 -9.96
C LYS A 80 13.74 1.78 -10.37
N THR A 81 13.51 2.63 -11.38
CA THR A 81 14.47 3.65 -11.80
C THR A 81 14.72 4.69 -10.70
N SER A 82 13.68 5.10 -9.97
CA SER A 82 13.84 5.98 -8.81
C SER A 82 14.75 5.35 -7.74
N ASN A 83 14.63 4.05 -7.51
CA ASN A 83 15.49 3.31 -6.58
C ASN A 83 16.95 3.21 -7.05
N GLU A 84 17.22 3.21 -8.34
CA GLU A 84 18.59 3.27 -8.87
C GLU A 84 19.25 4.60 -8.49
N PHE A 85 18.56 5.73 -8.72
CA PHE A 85 19.05 7.05 -8.32
C PHE A 85 19.22 7.19 -6.79
N LEU A 86 18.29 6.66 -5.99
CA LEU A 86 18.41 6.64 -4.53
C LEU A 86 19.60 5.81 -4.04
N ARG A 87 20.00 4.75 -4.76
CA ARG A 87 21.19 3.94 -4.43
C ARG A 87 22.50 4.61 -4.85
N MET A 88 22.48 5.40 -5.93
CA MET A 88 23.64 6.15 -6.39
C MET A 88 23.99 7.30 -5.44
N ASP A 89 22.98 7.97 -4.88
CA ASP A 89 23.17 9.06 -3.91
C ASP A 89 23.65 8.54 -2.53
N SER A 90 24.75 9.09 -2.02
CA SER A 90 25.38 8.62 -0.78
C SER A 90 24.53 8.83 0.47
N ILE A 91 23.76 9.93 0.54
CA ILE A 91 22.91 10.28 1.68
C ILE A 91 21.68 9.38 1.71
N ALA A 92 21.05 9.15 0.55
CA ALA A 92 19.92 8.25 0.40
C ALA A 92 20.34 6.78 0.65
N ARG A 93 21.47 6.35 0.09
CA ARG A 93 22.04 5.00 0.30
C ARG A 93 22.36 4.74 1.77
N SER A 94 23.07 5.65 2.44
CA SER A 94 23.39 5.50 3.89
C SER A 94 22.15 5.42 4.78
N ARG A 95 20.99 5.93 4.31
CA ARG A 95 19.72 5.86 5.01
C ARG A 95 18.84 4.68 4.58
N ASN A 96 19.27 3.89 3.59
CA ASN A 96 18.50 2.82 2.97
C ASN A 96 17.13 3.32 2.47
N LEU A 97 17.10 4.47 1.78
CA LEU A 97 15.88 4.98 1.17
C LEU A 97 15.54 4.14 -0.05
N VAL A 98 14.33 3.57 -0.06
CA VAL A 98 13.85 2.71 -1.13
C VAL A 98 12.32 2.83 -1.22
N ALA A 99 11.82 2.89 -2.46
CA ALA A 99 10.42 2.75 -2.80
C ALA A 99 10.10 1.26 -2.99
N GLN A 100 9.17 0.73 -2.20
CA GLN A 100 8.72 -0.65 -2.36
C GLN A 100 7.99 -0.79 -3.70
N HIS A 101 8.38 -1.79 -4.48
CA HIS A 101 7.78 -2.14 -5.77
C HIS A 101 7.68 -3.65 -5.89
N TYR A 102 6.80 -4.12 -6.77
CA TYR A 102 6.54 -5.54 -7.01
C TYR A 102 6.47 -5.80 -8.52
N SER A 103 6.55 -7.06 -8.93
CA SER A 103 6.47 -7.39 -10.35
C SER A 103 5.05 -7.29 -10.88
N VAL A 104 4.91 -6.68 -12.06
CA VAL A 104 3.67 -6.64 -12.85
C VAL A 104 4.00 -7.10 -14.27
N ILE A 105 3.28 -8.11 -14.76
CA ILE A 105 3.50 -8.69 -16.08
C ILE A 105 2.20 -8.63 -16.88
N PRO A 106 2.05 -7.66 -17.80
CA PRO A 106 1.00 -7.69 -18.80
C PRO A 106 1.17 -8.95 -19.67
N LEU A 107 0.18 -9.84 -19.68
CA LEU A 107 0.18 -11.04 -20.51
C LEU A 107 -0.50 -10.77 -21.86
N SER A 108 -1.47 -9.86 -21.88
CA SER A 108 -2.16 -9.40 -23.08
C SER A 108 -2.68 -7.97 -22.87
N HIS A 109 -3.62 -7.52 -23.70
CA HIS A 109 -4.21 -6.18 -23.56
C HIS A 109 -5.22 -6.04 -22.43
N ASP A 110 -5.76 -7.15 -21.92
CA ASP A 110 -6.80 -7.17 -20.90
C ASP A 110 -6.50 -8.18 -19.79
N SER A 111 -5.27 -8.68 -19.69
CA SER A 111 -4.90 -9.58 -18.60
C SER A 111 -3.43 -9.51 -18.26
N GLY A 112 -3.12 -9.83 -17.00
CA GLY A 112 -1.75 -9.89 -16.52
C GLY A 112 -1.63 -10.44 -15.12
N LEU A 113 -0.38 -10.55 -14.67
CA LEU A 113 0.00 -11.04 -13.35
C LEU A 113 0.55 -9.91 -12.50
N ILE A 114 0.15 -9.87 -11.23
CA ILE A 114 0.71 -8.98 -10.22
C ILE A 114 1.32 -9.84 -9.13
N GLN A 115 2.60 -9.66 -8.82
CA GLN A 115 3.22 -10.34 -7.70
C GLN A 115 2.57 -9.90 -6.39
N MET A 116 2.14 -10.86 -5.58
CA MET A 116 1.63 -10.57 -4.26
C MET A 116 2.79 -10.34 -3.30
N VAL A 117 2.75 -9.20 -2.62
CA VAL A 117 3.71 -8.91 -1.55
C VAL A 117 3.35 -9.76 -0.33
N PRO A 118 4.29 -10.53 0.24
CA PRO A 118 4.01 -11.36 1.40
C PRO A 118 3.89 -10.53 2.69
N ASP A 119 3.14 -11.06 3.66
CA ASP A 119 3.06 -10.51 5.03
C ASP A 119 2.65 -9.04 5.09
N VAL A 120 1.74 -8.61 4.22
CA VAL A 120 1.19 -7.25 4.20
C VAL A 120 -0.24 -7.20 4.73
N THR A 121 -0.55 -6.15 5.48
CA THR A 121 -1.89 -5.87 6.01
C THR A 121 -2.36 -4.51 5.51
N PRO A 122 -3.54 -4.39 4.88
CA PRO A 122 -4.12 -3.09 4.56
C PRO A 122 -4.32 -2.24 5.82
N MET A 123 -3.98 -0.96 5.75
CA MET A 123 -4.13 -0.04 6.88
C MET A 123 -5.59 0.06 7.35
N PHE A 124 -6.56 -0.21 6.47
CA PHE A 124 -7.97 -0.24 6.82
C PHE A 124 -8.28 -1.41 7.77
N GLN A 125 -7.70 -2.58 7.51
CA GLN A 125 -7.85 -3.76 8.36
C GLN A 125 -7.21 -3.54 9.74
N VAL A 126 -6.01 -2.92 9.79
CA VAL A 126 -5.38 -2.52 11.06
C VAL A 126 -6.33 -1.63 11.87
N TYR A 127 -6.93 -0.64 11.21
CA TYR A 127 -7.87 0.28 11.83
C TYR A 127 -9.16 -0.41 12.33
N THR A 128 -9.77 -1.29 11.53
CA THR A 128 -11.02 -1.97 11.92
C THR A 128 -10.81 -3.02 13.01
N ASN A 129 -9.71 -3.78 12.96
CA ASN A 129 -9.36 -4.76 13.99
C ASN A 129 -9.27 -4.09 15.37
N TRP A 130 -8.61 -2.93 15.43
CA TRP A 130 -8.53 -2.15 16.67
C TRP A 130 -9.91 -1.69 17.17
N SER A 131 -10.78 -1.25 16.26
CA SER A 131 -12.13 -0.80 16.61
C SER A 131 -12.96 -1.93 17.20
N GLU A 132 -12.86 -3.14 16.64
CA GLU A 132 -13.56 -4.32 17.14
C GLU A 132 -13.06 -4.75 18.53
N LEU A 133 -11.73 -4.74 18.73
CA LEU A 133 -11.13 -5.06 20.03
C LEU A 133 -11.56 -4.06 21.11
N SER A 134 -11.57 -2.77 20.78
CA SER A 134 -11.96 -1.71 21.71
C SER A 134 -13.44 -1.78 22.11
N HIS A 135 -14.32 -2.21 21.20
CA HIS A 135 -15.72 -2.47 21.53
C HIS A 135 -15.92 -3.74 22.38
N ARG A 136 -15.02 -4.73 22.29
CA ARG A 136 -15.11 -5.99 23.06
C ARG A 136 -14.47 -5.90 24.45
N ALA A 137 -13.44 -5.07 24.64
CA ALA A 137 -12.70 -4.98 25.90
C ALA A 137 -13.57 -4.71 27.15
N PRO A 138 -14.62 -3.85 27.12
CA PRO A 138 -15.49 -3.63 28.29
C PRO A 138 -16.25 -4.89 28.71
N ASN A 139 -16.57 -5.79 27.77
CA ASN A 139 -17.32 -7.01 28.06
C ASN A 139 -16.46 -8.12 28.68
N LEU A 140 -15.14 -8.10 28.46
CA LEU A 140 -14.21 -9.09 29.02
C LEU A 140 -13.86 -8.83 30.49
N LEU A 141 -13.91 -7.57 30.94
CA LEU A 141 -13.58 -7.18 32.31
C LEU A 141 -14.77 -7.26 33.28
N VAL A 142 -16.00 -7.50 32.78
CA VAL A 142 -17.25 -7.42 33.56
C VAL A 142 -17.94 -8.78 33.75
N SER A 143 -17.53 -9.84 33.06
CA SER A 143 -18.15 -11.16 33.19
C SER A 143 -17.52 -12.02 34.31
N PRO A 144 -18.25 -12.40 35.38
CA PRO A 144 -17.80 -13.43 36.33
C PRO A 144 -17.74 -14.82 35.66
N PRO A 145 -16.92 -15.75 36.19
CA PRO A 145 -16.59 -17.01 35.53
C PRO A 145 -17.71 -18.04 35.71
N SER A 146 -18.88 -17.80 35.16
CA SER A 146 -19.99 -18.76 35.20
C SER A 146 -21.04 -18.42 34.14
N LYS A 147 -20.83 -18.91 32.91
CA LYS A 147 -21.88 -19.49 32.05
C LYS A 147 -21.26 -19.99 30.76
N LEU A 148 -21.40 -21.30 30.54
CA LEU A 148 -21.05 -22.01 29.32
C LEU A 148 -21.68 -21.32 28.10
N LEU A 149 -20.86 -21.15 27.06
CA LEU A 149 -21.20 -20.49 25.80
C LEU A 149 -22.34 -21.22 25.09
N THR A 150 -23.55 -20.68 25.22
CA THR A 150 -24.64 -20.91 24.26
C THR A 150 -25.28 -19.57 23.94
N SER A 151 -24.70 -18.85 22.99
CA SER A 151 -25.44 -17.85 22.24
C SER A 151 -24.75 -17.63 20.89
N SER A 152 -25.48 -18.00 19.83
CA SER A 152 -25.28 -17.53 18.48
C SER A 152 -25.26 -16.01 18.50
N THR A 153 -24.07 -15.42 18.49
CA THR A 153 -23.92 -13.98 18.34
C THR A 153 -24.42 -13.62 16.94
N PRO A 154 -25.41 -12.72 16.80
CA PRO A 154 -25.78 -12.22 15.49
C PRO A 154 -24.55 -11.58 14.86
N VAL A 155 -24.23 -11.95 13.62
CA VAL A 155 -23.16 -11.32 12.84
C VAL A 155 -23.38 -9.81 12.90
N PRO A 156 -22.46 -9.00 13.45
CA PRO A 156 -22.65 -7.55 13.51
C PRO A 156 -22.85 -7.03 12.08
N GLN A 157 -23.97 -6.36 11.83
CA GLN A 157 -24.14 -5.57 10.60
C GLN A 157 -23.02 -4.53 10.58
N GLN A 158 -22.04 -4.72 9.70
CA GLN A 158 -20.95 -3.78 9.50
C GLN A 158 -21.55 -2.47 8.98
N THR A 159 -21.69 -1.47 9.85
CA THR A 159 -22.06 -0.13 9.43
C THR A 159 -20.98 0.41 8.50
N PRO A 160 -21.35 1.09 7.39
CA PRO A 160 -20.35 1.59 6.46
C PRO A 160 -19.43 2.59 7.17
N PRO A 161 -18.13 2.62 6.87
CA PRO A 161 -17.17 3.51 7.55
C PRO A 161 -17.55 5.00 7.52
N THR A 162 -18.36 5.39 6.52
CA THR A 162 -18.87 6.75 6.33
C THR A 162 -20.10 7.08 7.16
N ALA A 163 -20.74 6.11 7.82
CA ALA A 163 -21.97 6.32 8.60
C ALA A 163 -21.79 7.36 9.69
N ALA A 164 -20.69 7.28 10.46
CA ALA A 164 -20.37 8.23 11.51
C ALA A 164 -20.20 9.67 10.98
N PHE A 165 -19.63 9.82 9.79
CA PHE A 165 -19.48 11.12 9.12
C PHE A 165 -20.82 11.74 8.76
N TYR A 166 -21.70 10.98 8.10
CA TYR A 166 -23.02 11.49 7.71
C TYR A 166 -23.93 11.74 8.93
N ALA A 167 -23.83 10.92 9.98
CA ALA A 167 -24.56 11.13 11.22
C ALA A 167 -24.16 12.45 11.89
N LYS A 168 -22.85 12.74 11.96
CA LYS A 168 -22.33 14.00 12.49
C LYS A 168 -22.73 15.21 11.64
N LEU A 169 -22.70 15.09 10.30
CA LEU A 169 -23.19 16.17 9.43
C LEU A 169 -24.64 16.56 9.73
N LYS A 170 -25.52 15.56 9.90
CA LYS A 170 -26.92 15.80 10.27
C LYS A 170 -27.05 16.41 11.66
N GLN A 171 -26.24 15.96 12.63
CA GLN A 171 -26.21 16.52 13.99
C GLN A 171 -25.87 18.02 13.99
N TYR A 172 -24.97 18.46 13.10
CA TYR A 172 -24.57 19.85 12.94
C TYR A 172 -25.46 20.65 11.96
N GLY A 173 -26.66 20.15 11.62
CA GLY A 173 -27.68 20.91 10.90
C GLY A 173 -27.61 20.83 9.37
N VAL A 174 -26.84 19.90 8.78
CA VAL A 174 -26.88 19.67 7.32
C VAL A 174 -28.09 18.80 6.98
N ALA A 175 -29.15 19.43 6.47
CA ALA A 175 -30.42 18.77 6.14
C ALA A 175 -30.28 17.75 5.00
N ASP A 176 -29.62 18.14 3.89
CA ASP A 176 -29.29 17.22 2.78
C ASP A 176 -27.81 16.84 2.81
N ALA A 177 -27.54 15.70 3.45
CA ALA A 177 -26.21 15.10 3.51
C ALA A 177 -25.90 14.19 2.31
N SER A 178 -26.63 14.31 1.19
CA SER A 178 -26.32 13.55 -0.03
C SER A 178 -24.99 13.99 -0.67
N PRO A 179 -24.20 13.06 -1.23
CA PRO A 179 -22.90 13.39 -1.84
C PRO A 179 -22.98 14.43 -2.97
N ASN A 180 -24.15 14.59 -3.59
CA ASN A 180 -24.37 15.53 -4.69
C ASN A 180 -24.39 16.99 -4.22
N GLN A 181 -24.79 17.26 -2.98
CA GLN A 181 -24.86 18.61 -2.41
C GLN A 181 -23.59 19.03 -1.69
N ARG A 182 -22.49 18.29 -1.85
CA ARG A 182 -21.24 18.51 -1.12
C ARG A 182 -20.67 19.92 -1.29
N THR A 183 -20.89 20.55 -2.44
CA THR A 183 -20.45 21.93 -2.73
C THR A 183 -21.19 22.96 -1.88
N GLN A 184 -22.38 22.65 -1.39
CA GLN A 184 -23.22 23.55 -0.59
C GLN A 184 -22.96 23.42 0.92
N TRP A 185 -22.19 22.42 1.36
CA TRP A 185 -21.95 22.19 2.78
C TRP A 185 -21.04 23.26 3.38
N PRO A 186 -21.41 23.88 4.53
CA PRO A 186 -20.59 24.90 5.16
C PRO A 186 -19.22 24.36 5.59
N LYS A 187 -18.13 25.02 5.15
CA LYS A 187 -16.76 24.63 5.50
C LYS A 187 -16.50 24.61 7.01
N ALA A 188 -17.13 25.51 7.76
CA ALA A 188 -17.04 25.55 9.22
C ALA A 188 -17.61 24.28 9.86
N VAL A 189 -18.78 23.82 9.40
CA VAL A 189 -19.40 22.57 9.87
C VAL A 189 -18.54 21.37 9.51
N LEU A 190 -18.01 21.31 8.29
CA LEU A 190 -17.11 20.24 7.87
C LEU A 190 -15.85 20.15 8.75
N LYS A 191 -15.27 21.31 9.09
CA LYS A 191 -14.11 21.38 9.99
C LYS A 191 -14.46 20.88 11.39
N GLN A 192 -15.61 21.27 11.93
CA GLN A 192 -16.06 20.82 13.25
C GLN A 192 -16.32 19.31 13.27
N VAL A 193 -17.04 18.78 12.27
CA VAL A 193 -17.28 17.34 12.10
C VAL A 193 -15.97 16.56 12.03
N TYR A 194 -14.99 17.07 11.28
CA TYR A 194 -13.66 16.47 11.21
C TYR A 194 -12.97 16.44 12.58
N GLN A 195 -12.91 17.58 13.28
CA GLN A 195 -12.27 17.69 14.60
C GLN A 195 -12.92 16.75 15.62
N ASP A 196 -14.24 16.69 15.66
CA ASP A 196 -15.01 15.78 16.51
C ASP A 196 -14.66 14.31 16.25
N LEU A 197 -14.66 13.89 14.98
CA LEU A 197 -14.40 12.50 14.61
C LEU A 197 -12.96 12.08 14.87
N VAL A 198 -12.01 13.01 14.68
CA VAL A 198 -10.60 12.78 15.01
C VAL A 198 -10.41 12.69 16.53
N ALA A 199 -11.08 13.54 17.31
CA ALA A 199 -10.98 13.52 18.77
C ALA A 199 -11.57 12.24 19.40
N GLN A 200 -12.59 11.65 18.78
CA GLN A 200 -13.22 10.41 19.25
C GLN A 200 -12.40 9.15 18.97
N ARG A 201 -11.34 9.23 18.15
CA ARG A 201 -10.58 8.06 17.70
C ARG A 201 -9.12 8.17 18.15
N PRO A 202 -8.52 7.09 18.69
CA PRO A 202 -7.13 7.13 19.05
C PRO A 202 -6.26 7.23 17.80
N ARG A 203 -5.16 7.95 17.97
CA ARG A 203 -4.21 8.24 16.91
C ARG A 203 -3.11 7.18 16.84
N ASP A 204 -2.86 6.47 17.93
CA ASP A 204 -1.73 5.57 18.06
C ASP A 204 -2.02 4.12 17.65
N VAL A 205 -3.16 3.84 17.02
CA VAL A 205 -3.56 2.51 16.55
C VAL A 205 -2.45 1.82 15.75
N LEU A 206 -1.88 2.51 14.76
CA LEU A 206 -0.82 1.95 13.93
C LEU A 206 0.50 1.78 14.69
N ARG A 207 0.81 2.68 15.62
CA ARG A 207 1.98 2.56 16.50
C ARG A 207 1.86 1.36 17.43
N GLN A 208 0.66 1.14 17.98
CA GLN A 208 0.34 -0.02 18.81
C GLN A 208 0.50 -1.30 18.00
N GLU A 209 -0.06 -1.38 16.80
CA GLU A 209 0.08 -2.54 15.90
C GLU A 209 1.55 -2.90 15.62
N ILE A 210 2.38 -1.90 15.31
CA ILE A 210 3.82 -2.12 15.08
C ILE A 210 4.50 -2.63 16.36
N THR A 211 4.14 -2.08 17.51
CA THR A 211 4.75 -2.44 18.80
C THR A 211 4.34 -3.85 19.24
N THR A 212 3.06 -4.18 19.15
CA THR A 212 2.53 -5.50 19.54
C THR A 212 2.92 -6.59 18.55
N GLY A 213 3.07 -6.25 17.27
CA GLY A 213 3.57 -7.14 16.22
C GLY A 213 5.10 -7.27 16.19
N SER A 214 5.82 -6.71 17.16
CA SER A 214 7.28 -6.84 17.29
C SER A 214 7.64 -7.73 18.48
N GLY A 215 8.66 -8.58 18.31
CA GLY A 215 9.16 -9.43 19.39
C GLY A 215 9.95 -8.66 20.45
N ASP A 216 10.57 -7.54 20.07
CA ASP A 216 11.29 -6.67 21.00
C ASP A 216 11.25 -5.18 20.58
N PHE A 217 11.81 -4.32 21.45
CA PHE A 217 11.89 -2.88 21.20
C PHE A 217 12.77 -2.53 19.99
N ARG A 218 13.83 -3.30 19.73
CA ARG A 218 14.77 -3.05 18.62
C ARG A 218 14.07 -3.28 17.28
N GLU A 219 13.29 -4.35 17.18
CA GLU A 219 12.45 -4.66 16.03
C GLU A 219 11.39 -3.58 15.84
N SER A 220 10.66 -3.19 16.90
CA SER A 220 9.67 -2.11 16.84
C SER A 220 10.28 -0.78 16.38
N TRP A 221 11.47 -0.43 16.90
CA TRP A 221 12.20 0.76 16.49
C TRP A 221 12.65 0.68 15.02
N SER A 222 13.12 -0.49 14.58
CA SER A 222 13.52 -0.73 13.19
C SER A 222 12.32 -0.59 12.25
N LYS A 223 11.19 -1.25 12.55
CA LYS A 223 9.93 -1.17 11.79
C LYS A 223 9.43 0.27 11.72
N THR A 224 9.39 0.98 12.85
CA THR A 224 9.00 2.40 12.89
C THR A 224 9.93 3.27 12.02
N SER A 225 11.23 3.03 12.07
CA SER A 225 12.22 3.72 11.23
C SER A 225 11.99 3.48 9.74
N ARG A 226 11.66 2.24 9.36
CA ARG A 226 11.38 1.83 7.98
C ARG A 226 10.04 2.39 7.49
N LEU A 227 9.02 2.40 8.33
CA LEU A 227 7.74 3.07 8.07
C LEU A 227 7.96 4.54 7.74
N SER A 228 8.71 5.29 8.57
CA SER A 228 8.95 6.71 8.33
C SER A 228 9.64 6.98 6.99
N LYS A 229 10.63 6.16 6.63
CA LYS A 229 11.40 6.32 5.39
C LYS A 229 10.59 5.94 4.16
N SER A 230 9.96 4.76 4.18
CA SER A 230 9.15 4.27 3.05
C SER A 230 7.93 5.16 2.80
N LEU A 231 7.24 5.63 3.85
CA LEU A 231 6.15 6.58 3.72
C LEU A 231 6.61 7.91 3.11
N ALA A 232 7.76 8.43 3.52
CA ALA A 232 8.32 9.66 2.97
C ALA A 232 8.68 9.51 1.48
N VAL A 233 9.39 8.43 1.12
CA VAL A 233 9.77 8.14 -0.28
C VAL A 233 8.52 8.01 -1.15
N MET A 234 7.54 7.20 -0.73
CA MET A 234 6.30 6.99 -1.48
C MET A 234 5.44 8.24 -1.56
N SER A 235 5.48 9.14 -0.57
CA SER A 235 4.77 10.42 -0.61
C SER A 235 5.36 11.36 -1.66
N VAL A 236 6.70 11.42 -1.77
CA VAL A 236 7.38 12.22 -2.79
C VAL A 236 7.14 11.68 -4.19
N LEU A 237 7.37 10.39 -4.39
CA LEU A 237 7.22 9.74 -5.70
C LEU A 237 5.76 9.72 -6.14
N GLY A 238 4.83 9.46 -5.21
CA GLY A 238 3.39 9.54 -5.47
C GLY A 238 2.94 10.93 -5.88
N TYR A 239 3.47 11.98 -5.25
CA TYR A 239 3.19 13.36 -5.64
C TYR A 239 3.69 13.66 -7.07
N ILE A 240 4.90 13.25 -7.43
CA ILE A 240 5.47 13.47 -8.77
C ILE A 240 4.64 12.79 -9.86
N VAL A 241 4.15 11.58 -9.59
CA VAL A 241 3.29 10.82 -10.51
C VAL A 241 1.84 11.34 -10.53
N GLY A 242 1.44 12.19 -9.57
CA GLY A 242 0.06 12.61 -9.40
C GLY A 242 -0.86 11.46 -8.96
N LEU A 243 -0.38 10.63 -8.04
CA LEU A 243 -1.07 9.45 -7.53
C LEU A 243 -2.20 9.83 -6.56
N GLY A 244 -3.45 9.55 -6.95
CA GLY A 244 -4.67 9.71 -6.17
C GLY A 244 -5.24 8.39 -5.63
N ASP A 245 -6.45 8.43 -5.10
CA ASP A 245 -7.18 7.30 -4.52
C ASP A 245 -6.38 6.53 -3.45
N ARG A 246 -5.60 7.26 -2.66
CA ARG A 246 -4.77 6.68 -1.58
C ARG A 246 -5.61 6.41 -0.33
N HIS A 247 -6.66 5.60 -0.43
CA HIS A 247 -7.44 5.12 0.73
C HIS A 247 -6.68 4.05 1.53
N LEU A 248 -7.21 3.68 2.70
CA LEU A 248 -6.51 2.79 3.64
C LEU A 248 -6.42 1.33 3.17
N ASP A 249 -7.14 0.92 2.12
CA ASP A 249 -6.95 -0.40 1.50
C ASP A 249 -5.82 -0.40 0.47
N ASN A 250 -5.50 0.77 -0.12
CA ASN A 250 -4.44 0.93 -1.11
C ASN A 250 -3.06 1.23 -0.49
N ILE A 251 -3.01 1.38 0.83
CA ILE A 251 -1.78 1.54 1.61
C ILE A 251 -1.67 0.33 2.53
N LEU A 252 -0.64 -0.48 2.32
CA LEU A 252 -0.40 -1.69 3.07
C LEU A 252 0.82 -1.53 3.97
N LEU A 253 0.76 -2.11 5.17
CA LEU A 253 1.89 -2.25 6.08
C LEU A 253 2.51 -3.64 5.90
N CYS A 254 3.82 -3.73 5.68
CA CYS A 254 4.51 -5.02 5.80
C CYS A 254 4.74 -5.35 7.29
N ASN A 255 4.14 -6.44 7.77
CA ASN A 255 4.17 -6.81 9.19
C ASN A 255 5.58 -7.20 9.66
N LYS A 256 6.40 -7.75 8.75
CA LYS A 256 7.79 -8.15 9.04
C LYS A 256 8.78 -7.00 8.98
N SER A 257 8.69 -6.14 7.96
CA SER A 257 9.68 -5.07 7.76
C SER A 257 9.25 -3.71 8.30
N GLY A 258 7.95 -3.45 8.44
CA GLY A 258 7.40 -2.13 8.76
C GLY A 258 7.37 -1.17 7.57
N ASP A 259 7.72 -1.59 6.35
CA ASP A 259 7.61 -0.73 5.17
C ASP A 259 6.16 -0.52 4.75
N VAL A 260 5.89 0.64 4.16
CA VAL A 260 4.66 0.93 3.45
C VAL A 260 4.76 0.46 2.00
N VAL A 261 3.73 -0.24 1.54
CA VAL A 261 3.57 -0.66 0.15
C VAL A 261 2.27 -0.06 -0.39
N HIS A 262 2.35 0.65 -1.51
CA HIS A 262 1.15 1.13 -2.21
C HIS A 262 0.73 0.12 -3.28
N ILE A 263 -0.58 -0.08 -3.39
CA ILE A 263 -1.20 -0.88 -4.46
C ILE A 263 -2.22 -0.06 -5.23
N ASP A 264 -2.70 -0.60 -6.36
CA ASP A 264 -3.72 -0.02 -7.24
C ASP A 264 -3.32 1.37 -7.77
N TYR A 265 -2.69 1.42 -8.94
CA TYR A 265 -2.19 2.68 -9.53
C TYR A 265 -3.11 3.26 -10.62
N ASN A 266 -4.38 2.84 -10.64
CA ASN A 266 -5.35 3.24 -11.66
C ASN A 266 -5.63 4.76 -11.70
N VAL A 267 -5.51 5.43 -10.54
CA VAL A 267 -5.71 6.88 -10.40
C VAL A 267 -4.36 7.59 -10.26
N CYS A 268 -3.62 7.72 -11.36
CA CYS A 268 -2.38 8.51 -11.45
C CYS A 268 -2.50 9.64 -12.48
N PHE A 269 -1.45 10.46 -12.64
CA PHE A 269 -1.42 11.64 -13.52
C PHE A 269 -2.56 12.63 -13.23
N ASP A 270 -2.76 12.93 -11.95
CA ASP A 270 -3.76 13.90 -11.46
C ASP A 270 -5.21 13.56 -11.83
N LYS A 271 -5.50 12.30 -12.21
CA LYS A 271 -6.88 11.82 -12.43
C LYS A 271 -7.77 12.03 -11.19
N GLY A 272 -7.19 12.01 -9.98
CA GLY A 272 -7.89 12.30 -8.72
C GLY A 272 -8.55 13.69 -8.67
N GLN A 273 -8.00 14.68 -9.37
CA GLN A 273 -8.57 16.04 -9.43
C GLN A 273 -9.84 16.10 -10.29
N LYS A 274 -10.03 15.13 -11.19
CA LYS A 274 -11.18 15.03 -12.11
C LYS A 274 -12.33 14.18 -11.57
N LEU A 275 -12.19 13.62 -10.37
CA LEU A 275 -13.25 12.88 -9.71
C LEU A 275 -14.42 13.80 -9.34
N LYS A 276 -15.61 13.21 -9.16
CA LYS A 276 -16.81 13.93 -8.72
C LYS A 276 -16.57 14.76 -7.45
N VAL A 277 -15.77 14.23 -6.54
CA VAL A 277 -15.22 14.96 -5.40
C VAL A 277 -13.71 14.97 -5.59
N PRO A 278 -13.12 16.11 -6.02
CA PRO A 278 -11.70 16.20 -6.29
C PRO A 278 -10.85 15.89 -5.06
N GLU A 279 -9.78 15.12 -5.26
CA GLU A 279 -8.70 14.98 -4.29
C GLU A 279 -7.75 16.18 -4.41
N VAL A 280 -7.72 17.00 -3.36
CA VAL A 280 -6.90 18.24 -3.33
C VAL A 280 -5.58 18.07 -2.58
N VAL A 281 -5.38 16.93 -1.93
CA VAL A 281 -4.17 16.64 -1.14
C VAL A 281 -3.16 15.87 -1.99
N PRO A 282 -1.85 16.19 -1.90
CA PRO A 282 -0.83 15.55 -2.74
C PRO A 282 -0.52 14.11 -2.33
N PHE A 283 -0.73 13.77 -1.06
CA PHE A 283 -0.54 12.44 -0.50
C PHE A 283 -1.27 12.33 0.84
N ARG A 284 -1.44 11.10 1.33
CA ARG A 284 -2.13 10.83 2.61
C ARG A 284 -1.17 10.98 3.79
N LEU A 285 -1.45 11.92 4.68
CA LEU A 285 -0.72 12.09 5.95
C LEU A 285 -1.67 12.43 7.10
N THR A 286 -2.51 11.46 7.47
CA THR A 286 -3.52 11.59 8.53
C THR A 286 -2.90 11.51 9.94
N PRO A 287 -3.63 11.93 11.00
CA PRO A 287 -3.15 11.85 12.37
C PRO A 287 -2.63 10.46 12.80
N MET A 288 -3.29 9.38 12.34
CA MET A 288 -2.85 8.00 12.60
C MET A 288 -1.47 7.68 12.01
N LEU A 289 -1.20 8.18 10.79
CA LEU A 289 0.10 8.01 10.16
C LEU A 289 1.15 8.86 10.86
N GLN A 290 0.82 10.10 11.24
CA GLN A 290 1.74 11.00 11.92
C GLN A 290 2.21 10.46 13.28
N ASP A 291 1.30 9.92 14.10
CA ASP A 291 1.65 9.33 15.39
C ASP A 291 2.53 8.07 15.25
N ALA A 292 2.34 7.31 14.16
CA ALA A 292 3.15 6.14 13.86
C ALA A 292 4.59 6.48 13.44
N LEU A 293 4.91 7.74 13.12
CA LEU A 293 6.29 8.19 12.85
C LEU A 293 7.15 8.30 14.12
N GLY A 294 6.54 8.08 15.30
CA GLY A 294 7.19 8.17 16.59
C GLY A 294 7.18 9.59 17.14
N LEU A 295 7.95 9.82 18.21
CA LEU A 295 7.90 11.06 19.01
C LEU A 295 8.22 12.33 18.22
N THR A 296 9.04 12.23 17.18
CA THR A 296 9.42 13.37 16.33
C THR A 296 8.37 13.67 15.26
N GLY A 297 7.37 12.81 15.09
CA GLY A 297 6.35 12.94 14.05
C GLY A 297 6.98 13.14 12.67
N VAL A 298 6.54 14.19 11.97
CA VAL A 298 7.03 14.53 10.64
C VAL A 298 8.42 15.17 10.64
N GLU A 299 8.85 15.77 11.76
CA GLU A 299 10.08 16.57 11.86
C GLU A 299 11.36 15.73 12.04
N GLY A 300 11.24 14.40 12.14
CA GLY A 300 12.37 13.51 12.32
C GLY A 300 12.80 12.80 11.04
N LYS A 301 12.87 11.46 11.12
CA LYS A 301 13.29 10.58 10.02
C LYS A 301 12.47 10.80 8.76
N PHE A 302 11.19 11.13 8.90
CA PHE A 302 10.28 11.42 7.79
C PHE A 302 10.76 12.63 6.98
N ARG A 303 10.89 13.82 7.59
CA ARG A 303 11.39 15.04 6.91
C ARG A 303 12.72 14.81 6.21
N VAL A 304 13.69 14.22 6.90
CA VAL A 304 15.02 13.97 6.33
C VAL A 304 14.93 13.04 5.11
N ALA A 305 14.16 11.96 5.19
CA ALA A 305 13.93 11.06 4.05
C ALA A 305 13.18 11.76 2.91
N PHE A 306 12.19 12.59 3.22
CA PHE A 306 11.38 13.33 2.26
C PHE A 306 12.22 14.34 1.48
N GLU A 307 12.97 15.19 2.18
CA GLU A 307 13.87 16.20 1.58
C GLU A 307 15.01 15.55 0.80
N THR A 308 15.59 14.46 1.32
CA THR A 308 16.63 13.71 0.59
C THR A 308 16.07 13.11 -0.70
N THR A 309 14.89 12.48 -0.65
CA THR A 309 14.24 11.92 -1.83
C THR A 309 13.93 13.01 -2.85
N LEU A 310 13.36 14.13 -2.42
CA LEU A 310 13.09 15.28 -3.28
C LEU A 310 14.36 15.84 -3.93
N ARG A 311 15.45 15.98 -3.17
CA ARG A 311 16.73 16.43 -3.72
C ARG A 311 17.24 15.47 -4.78
N VAL A 312 17.20 14.17 -4.51
CA VAL A 312 17.67 13.14 -5.45
C VAL A 312 16.87 13.20 -6.73
N VAL A 313 15.54 13.09 -6.68
CA VAL A 313 14.69 13.05 -7.89
C VAL A 313 14.69 14.36 -8.69
N ARG A 314 15.06 15.49 -8.06
CA ARG A 314 15.19 16.80 -8.73
C ARG A 314 16.57 17.07 -9.32
N ALA A 315 17.57 16.22 -9.06
CA ALA A 315 18.86 16.33 -9.73
C ALA A 315 18.67 16.19 -11.25
N ASN A 316 19.48 16.90 -12.05
CA ASN A 316 19.28 16.99 -13.50
C ASN A 316 19.22 15.60 -14.15
N ASP A 317 20.21 14.75 -13.90
CA ASP A 317 20.32 13.42 -14.48
C ASP A 317 19.09 12.54 -14.18
N SER A 318 18.64 12.53 -12.91
CA SER A 318 17.47 11.75 -12.51
C SER A 318 16.18 12.35 -13.06
N ARG A 319 16.07 13.68 -13.08
CA ARG A 319 14.89 14.37 -13.55
C ARG A 319 14.66 14.10 -15.04
N GLU A 320 15.70 14.20 -15.86
CA GLU A 320 15.61 13.94 -17.29
C GLU A 320 15.23 12.49 -17.57
N ALA A 321 15.86 11.53 -16.90
CA ALA A 321 15.53 10.11 -17.04
C ALA A 321 14.09 9.79 -16.61
N LEU A 322 13.66 10.32 -15.46
CA LEU A 322 12.30 10.10 -14.95
C LEU A 322 11.24 10.79 -15.81
N LEU A 323 11.50 12.01 -16.33
CA LEU A 323 10.60 12.69 -17.26
C LEU A 323 10.46 11.92 -18.56
N THR A 324 11.57 11.44 -19.13
CA THR A 324 11.55 10.66 -20.37
C THR A 324 10.68 9.39 -20.21
N LEU A 325 10.79 8.72 -19.06
CA LEU A 325 9.92 7.58 -18.73
C LEU A 325 8.44 8.00 -18.64
N LEU A 326 8.15 9.07 -17.89
CA LEU A 326 6.76 9.54 -17.71
C LEU A 326 6.13 10.04 -19.01
N GLU A 327 6.88 10.71 -19.88
CA GLU A 327 6.41 11.17 -21.20
C GLU A 327 6.03 10.00 -22.10
N ALA A 328 6.86 8.95 -22.12
CA ALA A 328 6.53 7.72 -22.84
C ALA A 328 5.23 7.07 -22.32
N PHE A 329 4.91 7.23 -21.03
CA PHE A 329 3.67 6.70 -20.45
C PHE A 329 2.43 7.47 -20.89
N VAL A 330 2.53 8.80 -21.01
CA VAL A 330 1.41 9.66 -21.43
C VAL A 330 1.10 9.43 -22.91
N VAL A 331 2.14 9.38 -23.77
CA VAL A 331 1.98 9.16 -25.21
C VAL A 331 1.36 7.77 -25.49
N GLY A 332 1.78 6.75 -24.74
CA GLY A 332 1.25 5.40 -24.86
C GLY A 332 -0.20 5.21 -24.40
N GLN A 333 -0.82 6.18 -23.71
CA GLN A 333 -2.26 6.14 -23.36
C GLN A 333 -3.16 6.79 -24.42
N THR A 334 -2.60 7.57 -25.36
CA THR A 334 -3.36 8.32 -26.37
C THR A 334 -3.39 7.65 -27.76
N THR A 335 -2.72 6.51 -27.92
CA THR A 335 -2.66 5.72 -29.16
C THR A 335 -3.33 4.36 -28.98
#